data_AF-A0A7V4QSX3-F1
#
_entry.id   AF-A0A7V4QSX3-F1
#
_cell.length_a   1.000
_cell.length_b   1.000
_cell.length_c   1.000
_cell.angle_alpha   90.00
_cell.angle_beta   90.00
_cell.angle_gamma   90.00
#
_symmetry.space_group_name_H-M   'P 1'
#
loop_
_entity.id
_entity.type
_entity.pdbx_description
1 polymer ?
#
loop_
_entity_poly.entity_id
_entity_poly.type
_entity_poly.pdbx_seq_one_letter_code
_entity_poly.pdbx_strand_id
1 'polypeptide(L)'
;MMKKIFLIIIIQVIFYSFIFSQTTDHKKLRDDFYSILIKKIGLSAKDCNYIKNIGYSPVFSYILLYIAKETKIPIEELVKMREENGYSWQDMCDTVGADYEKIINKAREDEIKYNLRFPVETEGEMKKSIVTVPKKERGDKK
;
A
#
# COMPACT_ATOMS: atom_id res chain seq x y z
N MET A 1 41.11 13.94 -27.65
CA MET A 1 39.78 13.30 -27.58
C MET A 1 39.46 12.60 -26.25
N MET A 2 40.44 12.24 -25.41
CA MET A 2 40.20 11.48 -24.16
C MET A 2 39.44 12.23 -23.04
N LYS A 3 39.46 13.57 -23.00
CA LYS A 3 38.79 14.36 -21.93
C LYS A 3 37.26 14.31 -21.96
N LYS A 4 36.64 14.08 -23.13
CA LYS A 4 35.16 14.03 -23.26
C LYS A 4 34.57 12.71 -22.77
N ILE A 5 35.28 11.59 -22.95
CA ILE A 5 34.83 10.25 -22.50
C ILE A 5 34.87 10.16 -20.97
N PHE A 6 35.90 10.74 -20.33
CA PHE A 6 36.04 10.73 -18.88
C PHE A 6 34.93 11.52 -18.15
N LEU A 7 34.48 12.65 -18.73
CA LEU A 7 33.39 13.46 -18.19
C LEU A 7 32.03 12.72 -18.26
N ILE A 8 31.78 11.97 -19.33
CA ILE A 8 30.54 11.18 -19.51
C ILE A 8 30.45 10.06 -18.47
N ILE A 9 31.56 9.38 -18.19
CA ILE A 9 31.62 8.30 -17.19
C ILE A 9 31.34 8.85 -15.78
N ILE A 10 31.92 10.02 -15.42
CA ILE A 10 31.68 10.66 -14.12
C ILE A 10 30.21 11.05 -13.96
N ILE A 11 29.59 11.64 -14.99
CA ILE A 11 28.17 12.03 -14.96
C ILE A 11 27.28 10.79 -14.80
N GLN A 12 27.58 9.68 -15.51
CA GLN A 12 26.85 8.43 -15.35
C GLN A 12 26.98 7.87 -13.93
N VAL A 13 28.19 7.82 -13.36
CA VAL A 13 28.40 7.31 -12.00
C VAL A 13 27.68 8.15 -10.96
N ILE A 14 27.70 9.48 -11.08
CA ILE A 14 26.96 10.39 -10.17
C ILE A 14 25.45 10.19 -10.31
N PHE A 15 24.94 10.09 -11.55
CA PHE A 15 23.51 9.89 -11.81
C PHE A 15 23.01 8.54 -11.29
N TYR A 16 23.76 7.45 -11.53
CA TYR A 16 23.44 6.13 -10.97
C TYR A 16 23.52 6.12 -9.45
N SER A 17 24.51 6.77 -8.85
CA SER A 17 24.64 6.86 -7.39
C SER A 17 23.49 7.67 -6.76
N PHE A 18 23.05 8.74 -7.42
CA PHE A 18 21.94 9.57 -6.96
C PHE A 18 20.59 8.84 -7.06
N ILE A 19 20.30 8.18 -8.19
CA ILE A 19 19.09 7.36 -8.35
C ILE A 19 19.09 6.17 -7.38
N PHE A 20 20.24 5.52 -7.20
CA PHE A 20 20.40 4.42 -6.25
C PHE A 20 20.22 4.87 -4.79
N SER A 21 20.70 6.08 -4.45
CA SER A 21 20.49 6.66 -3.11
C SER A 21 19.01 6.95 -2.84
N GLN A 22 18.29 7.54 -3.80
CA GLN A 22 16.85 7.82 -3.61
C GLN A 22 16.02 6.53 -3.48
N THR A 23 16.24 5.54 -4.34
CA THR A 23 15.50 4.26 -4.29
C THR A 23 15.73 3.49 -3.00
N THR A 24 16.94 3.56 -2.43
CA THR A 24 17.28 2.94 -1.14
C THR A 24 16.50 3.55 0.02
N ASP A 25 16.29 4.86 0.03
CA ASP A 25 15.55 5.55 1.09
C ASP A 25 14.05 5.21 1.05
N HIS A 26 13.42 5.18 -0.12
CA HIS A 26 11.99 4.87 -0.24
C HIS A 26 11.67 3.41 0.08
N LYS A 27 12.52 2.47 -0.37
CA LYS A 27 12.39 1.06 -0.03
C LYS A 27 12.48 0.84 1.47
N LYS A 28 13.45 1.49 2.12
CA LYS A 28 13.63 1.43 3.57
C LYS A 28 12.42 2.00 4.32
N LEU A 29 11.92 3.18 3.93
CA LEU A 29 10.72 3.78 4.53
C LEU A 29 9.48 2.87 4.39
N ARG A 30 9.32 2.21 3.24
CA ARG A 30 8.27 1.20 3.02
C ARG A 30 8.45 -0.01 3.94
N ASP A 31 9.64 -0.58 4.00
CA ASP A 31 9.92 -1.77 4.82
C ASP A 31 9.78 -1.47 6.33
N ASP A 32 10.18 -0.27 6.77
CA ASP A 32 9.98 0.21 8.14
C ASP A 32 8.49 0.38 8.47
N PHE A 33 7.68 0.91 7.54
CA PHE A 33 6.23 0.99 7.69
C PHE A 33 5.61 -0.38 7.94
N TYR A 34 5.86 -1.37 7.07
CA TYR A 34 5.32 -2.73 7.26
C TYR A 34 5.88 -3.42 8.50
N SER A 35 7.13 -3.15 8.88
CA SER A 35 7.72 -3.63 10.13
C SER A 35 6.96 -3.12 11.37
N ILE A 36 6.52 -1.85 11.36
CA ILE A 36 5.66 -1.29 12.42
C ILE A 36 4.30 -2.00 12.45
N LEU A 37 3.67 -2.19 11.29
CA LEU A 37 2.37 -2.88 11.21
C LEU A 37 2.42 -4.29 11.84
N ILE A 38 3.50 -5.03 11.58
CA ILE A 38 3.69 -6.37 12.12
C ILE A 38 4.01 -6.32 13.62
N LYS A 39 5.02 -5.53 14.02
CA LYS A 39 5.58 -5.59 15.38
C LYS A 39 4.78 -4.83 16.42
N LYS A 40 4.16 -3.70 16.04
CA LYS A 40 3.46 -2.83 16.99
C LYS A 40 1.94 -3.00 16.95
N ILE A 41 1.38 -3.17 15.75
CA ILE A 41 -0.08 -3.28 15.53
C ILE A 41 -0.55 -4.75 15.54
N GLY A 42 0.39 -5.67 15.31
CA GLY A 42 0.10 -7.11 15.30
C GLY A 42 -0.65 -7.56 14.04
N LEU A 43 -0.41 -6.91 12.90
CA LEU A 43 -0.91 -7.40 11.61
C LEU A 43 -0.11 -8.63 11.16
N SER A 44 -0.76 -9.51 10.41
CA SER A 44 -0.15 -10.72 9.86
C SER A 44 1.08 -10.38 9.00
N ALA A 45 2.23 -10.97 9.32
CA ALA A 45 3.44 -10.83 8.52
C ALA A 45 3.28 -11.39 7.10
N LYS A 46 2.52 -12.48 6.96
CA LYS A 46 2.18 -13.07 5.67
C LYS A 46 1.42 -12.04 4.81
N ASP A 47 0.39 -11.42 5.37
CA ASP A 47 -0.49 -10.52 4.63
C ASP A 47 0.20 -9.19 4.32
N CYS A 48 1.00 -8.68 5.27
CA CYS A 48 1.83 -7.50 5.06
C CYS A 48 2.83 -7.70 3.92
N ASN A 49 3.50 -8.87 3.87
CA ASN A 49 4.43 -9.16 2.79
C ASN A 49 3.72 -9.34 1.44
N TYR A 50 2.54 -9.97 1.44
CA TYR A 50 1.72 -10.13 0.23
C TYR A 50 1.32 -8.77 -0.35
N ILE A 51 0.72 -7.89 0.46
CA ILE A 51 0.25 -6.59 -0.02
C ILE A 51 1.40 -5.65 -0.39
N LYS A 52 2.53 -5.73 0.32
CA LYS A 52 3.76 -5.00 -0.01
C LYS A 52 4.27 -5.34 -1.40
N ASN A 53 4.21 -6.62 -1.78
CA ASN A 53 4.66 -7.08 -3.11
C ASN A 53 3.71 -6.69 -4.24
N ILE A 54 2.41 -6.50 -3.94
CA ILE A 54 1.44 -5.98 -4.92
C ILE A 54 1.73 -4.51 -5.27
N GLY A 55 2.23 -3.74 -4.31
CA GLY A 55 2.61 -2.34 -4.52
C GLY A 55 1.43 -1.37 -4.55
N TYR A 56 0.38 -1.61 -3.76
CA TYR A 56 -0.62 -0.58 -3.47
C TYR A 56 -0.04 0.54 -2.61
N SER A 57 -0.73 1.68 -2.60
CA SER A 57 -0.40 2.79 -1.71
C SER A 57 -0.40 2.34 -0.23
N PRO A 58 0.46 2.92 0.62
CA PRO A 58 0.55 2.49 2.02
C PRO A 58 -0.76 2.68 2.80
N VAL A 59 -1.52 3.74 2.49
CA VAL A 59 -2.85 3.98 3.07
C VAL A 59 -3.83 2.89 2.65
N PHE A 60 -3.84 2.52 1.36
CA PHE A 60 -4.73 1.47 0.87
C PHE A 60 -4.39 0.11 1.45
N SER A 61 -3.10 -0.25 1.45
CA SER A 61 -2.61 -1.47 2.09
C SER A 61 -3.00 -1.53 3.57
N TYR A 62 -2.85 -0.42 4.30
CA TYR A 62 -3.18 -0.35 5.72
C TYR A 62 -4.65 -0.68 6.00
N ILE A 63 -5.57 0.00 5.31
CA ILE A 63 -7.00 -0.25 5.49
C ILE A 63 -7.39 -1.66 5.04
N LEU A 64 -6.83 -2.16 3.93
CA LEU A 64 -7.12 -3.52 3.46
C LEU A 64 -6.66 -4.60 4.45
N LEU A 65 -5.48 -4.42 5.05
CA LEU A 65 -4.98 -5.30 6.11
C LEU A 65 -5.86 -5.26 7.37
N TYR A 66 -6.44 -4.09 7.68
CA TYR A 66 -7.40 -3.95 8.77
C TYR A 66 -8.71 -4.67 8.50
N ILE A 67 -9.24 -4.55 7.28
CA ILE A 67 -10.41 -5.32 6.86
C ILE A 67 -10.11 -6.82 6.98
N ALA A 68 -8.97 -7.30 6.47
CA ALA A 68 -8.58 -8.71 6.59
C ALA A 68 -8.51 -9.17 8.06
N LYS A 69 -7.87 -8.38 8.94
CA LYS A 69 -7.76 -8.67 10.38
C LYS A 69 -9.12 -8.77 11.07
N GLU A 70 -9.99 -7.79 10.85
CA GLU A 70 -11.26 -7.68 11.56
C GLU A 70 -12.33 -8.65 11.03
N THR A 71 -12.29 -8.94 9.73
CA THR A 71 -13.25 -9.85 9.08
C THR A 71 -12.76 -11.29 9.03
N LYS A 72 -11.46 -11.52 9.27
CA LYS A 72 -10.76 -12.81 9.10
C LYS A 72 -10.81 -13.34 7.66
N ILE A 73 -11.15 -12.50 6.70
CA ILE A 73 -11.10 -12.84 5.28
C ILE A 73 -9.65 -12.78 4.82
N PRO A 74 -9.17 -13.77 4.05
CA PRO A 74 -7.82 -13.75 3.50
C PRO A 74 -7.57 -12.49 2.68
N ILE A 75 -6.42 -11.86 2.86
CA ILE A 75 -6.07 -10.62 2.16
C ILE A 75 -6.11 -10.82 0.64
N GLU A 76 -5.78 -12.03 0.15
CA GLU A 76 -5.81 -12.39 -1.25
C GLU A 76 -7.23 -12.30 -1.85
N GLU A 77 -8.26 -12.66 -1.08
CA GLU A 77 -9.65 -12.55 -1.52
C GLU A 77 -10.12 -11.09 -1.57
N LEU A 78 -9.70 -10.25 -0.62
CA LEU A 78 -9.97 -8.81 -0.67
C LEU A 78 -9.28 -8.14 -1.86
N VAL A 79 -8.07 -8.59 -2.20
CA VAL A 79 -7.37 -8.13 -3.42
C VAL A 79 -8.11 -8.55 -4.68
N LYS A 80 -8.62 -9.79 -4.77
CA LYS A 80 -9.47 -10.20 -5.91
C LYS A 80 -10.72 -9.34 -6.01
N MET A 81 -11.41 -9.07 -4.90
CA MET A 81 -12.57 -8.16 -4.89
C MET A 81 -12.22 -6.77 -5.45
N ARG A 82 -11.03 -6.25 -5.13
CA ARG A 82 -10.55 -4.98 -5.68
C ARG A 82 -10.30 -5.06 -7.17
N GLU A 83 -9.51 -6.05 -7.60
CA GLU A 83 -8.96 -6.13 -8.95
C GLU A 83 -9.99 -6.58 -9.98
N GLU A 84 -10.86 -7.52 -9.61
CA GLU A 84 -11.83 -8.11 -10.54
C GLU A 84 -13.15 -7.33 -10.54
N ASN A 85 -13.58 -6.82 -9.39
CA ASN A 85 -14.89 -6.17 -9.25
C ASN A 85 -14.83 -4.65 -9.04
N GLY A 86 -13.62 -4.09 -8.89
CA GLY A 86 -13.45 -2.65 -8.65
C GLY A 86 -13.96 -2.18 -7.29
N TYR A 87 -14.11 -3.09 -6.31
CA TYR A 87 -14.73 -2.77 -5.03
C TYR A 87 -13.95 -1.68 -4.27
N SER A 88 -14.70 -0.74 -3.69
CA SER A 88 -14.19 0.15 -2.65
C SER A 88 -14.02 -0.62 -1.33
N TRP A 89 -13.36 0.00 -0.33
CA TRP A 89 -13.31 -0.61 1.00
C TRP A 89 -14.70 -0.83 1.60
N GLN A 90 -15.63 0.11 1.38
CA GLN A 90 -17.02 -0.04 1.81
C GLN A 90 -17.68 -1.23 1.10
N ASP A 91 -17.53 -1.37 -0.21
CA ASP A 91 -18.15 -2.48 -0.95
C ASP A 91 -17.60 -3.84 -0.49
N MET A 92 -16.31 -3.93 -0.16
CA MET A 92 -15.72 -5.13 0.44
C MET A 92 -16.35 -5.42 1.81
N CYS A 93 -16.45 -4.42 2.69
CA CYS A 93 -17.07 -4.57 4.00
C CYS A 93 -18.54 -5.00 3.88
N ASP A 94 -19.32 -4.37 3.01
CA ASP A 94 -20.71 -4.73 2.72
C ASP A 94 -20.82 -6.19 2.24
N THR A 95 -19.92 -6.60 1.35
CA THR A 95 -19.90 -7.96 0.78
C THR A 95 -19.65 -9.03 1.84
N VAL A 96 -18.80 -8.74 2.83
CA VAL A 96 -18.43 -9.70 3.88
C VAL A 96 -19.22 -9.50 5.19
N GLY A 97 -20.23 -8.63 5.17
CA GLY A 97 -21.11 -8.36 6.32
C GLY A 97 -20.40 -7.66 7.48
N ALA A 98 -19.43 -6.78 7.19
CA ALA A 98 -18.63 -6.07 8.18
C ALA A 98 -18.99 -4.58 8.27
N ASP A 99 -18.89 -4.03 9.48
CA ASP A 99 -19.10 -2.61 9.74
C ASP A 99 -17.83 -1.81 9.37
N TYR A 100 -17.88 -1.14 8.22
CA TYR A 100 -16.78 -0.34 7.70
C TYR A 100 -16.36 0.78 8.67
N GLU A 101 -17.29 1.53 9.23
CA GLU A 101 -17.00 2.67 10.12
C GLU A 101 -16.30 2.19 11.39
N LYS A 102 -16.75 1.07 11.95
CA LYS A 102 -16.09 0.47 13.11
C LYS A 102 -14.65 0.06 12.79
N ILE A 103 -14.39 -0.50 11.61
CA ILE A 103 -13.04 -0.91 11.19
C ILE A 103 -12.13 0.32 10.99
N ILE A 104 -12.63 1.36 10.32
CA ILE A 104 -11.86 2.60 10.09
C ILE A 104 -11.55 3.32 11.39
N ASN A 105 -12.50 3.37 12.33
CA ASN A 105 -12.26 4.02 13.62
C ASN A 105 -11.17 3.29 14.41
N LYS A 106 -11.17 1.96 14.43
CA LYS A 106 -10.07 1.18 15.02
C LYS A 106 -8.73 1.42 14.32
N ALA A 107 -8.72 1.48 12.99
CA ALA A 107 -7.52 1.78 12.23
C ALA A 107 -6.98 3.17 12.60
N ARG A 108 -7.85 4.19 12.70
CA ARG A 108 -7.46 5.55 13.13
C ARG A 108 -6.95 5.60 14.56
N GLU A 109 -7.56 4.86 15.49
CA GLU A 109 -7.09 4.76 16.87
C GLU A 109 -5.65 4.25 16.93
N ASP A 110 -5.33 3.18 16.19
CA ASP A 110 -3.99 2.63 16.14
C ASP A 110 -3.01 3.53 15.35
N GLU A 111 -3.47 4.19 14.28
CA GLU A 111 -2.69 5.22 13.57
C GLU A 111 -2.17 6.29 14.52
N ILE A 112 -3.07 6.87 15.33
CA ILE A 112 -2.75 7.89 16.33
C ILE A 112 -1.86 7.32 17.43
N LYS A 113 -2.25 6.17 18.01
CA LYS A 113 -1.56 5.54 19.13
C LYS A 113 -0.11 5.20 18.81
N TYR A 114 0.16 4.72 17.60
CA TYR A 114 1.50 4.31 17.18
C TYR A 114 2.24 5.39 16.37
N ASN A 115 1.64 6.57 16.20
CA ASN A 115 2.18 7.67 15.40
C ASN A 115 2.63 7.20 14.02
N LEU A 116 1.72 6.48 13.34
CA LEU A 116 1.99 5.91 12.02
C LEU A 116 2.25 7.04 11.02
N ARG A 117 3.32 6.90 10.25
CA ARG A 117 3.63 7.78 9.12
C ARG A 117 3.58 6.96 7.85
N PHE A 118 2.72 7.36 6.92
CA PHE A 118 2.61 6.71 5.62
C PHE A 118 3.73 7.23 4.71
N PRO A 119 4.59 6.34 4.19
CA PRO A 119 5.64 6.77 3.26
C PRO A 119 5.00 7.35 2.00
N VAL A 120 5.52 8.48 1.53
CA VAL A 120 5.04 9.14 0.30
C VAL A 120 5.29 8.21 -0.89
N GLU A 121 4.32 8.10 -1.78
CA GLU A 121 4.45 7.39 -3.05
C GLU A 121 5.58 8.00 -3.86
N THR A 122 6.65 7.25 -4.10
CA THR A 122 7.64 7.64 -5.11
C THR A 122 7.11 7.27 -6.48
N GLU A 123 7.16 8.23 -7.41
CA GLU A 123 6.98 7.98 -8.84
C GLU A 123 7.96 6.87 -9.28
N GLY A 124 7.45 5.64 -9.45
CA GLY A 124 8.25 4.54 -10.02
C GLY A 124 7.93 3.13 -9.52
N GLU A 125 7.55 2.93 -8.24
CA GLU A 125 7.46 1.57 -7.67
C GLU A 125 6.09 1.14 -7.12
N MET A 126 5.20 2.06 -6.74
CA MET A 126 3.84 1.71 -6.31
C MET A 126 2.84 1.90 -7.45
N LYS A 127 2.67 0.84 -8.25
CA LYS A 127 1.98 0.85 -9.55
C LYS A 127 0.45 0.96 -9.53
N LYS A 128 -0.21 0.96 -8.37
CA LYS A 128 -1.68 0.93 -8.31
C LYS A 128 -2.27 2.05 -7.46
N SER A 129 -2.05 3.29 -7.87
CA SER A 129 -2.93 4.40 -7.51
C SER A 129 -4.25 4.25 -8.29
N ILE A 130 -5.11 3.33 -7.89
CA ILE A 130 -6.46 3.26 -8.48
C ILE A 130 -7.30 4.37 -7.81
N VAL A 131 -7.02 5.59 -8.23
CA VAL A 131 -8.00 6.68 -8.26
C VAL A 131 -8.99 6.30 -9.37
N THR A 132 -10.27 6.29 -9.02
CA THR A 132 -11.45 6.03 -9.87
C THR A 132 -11.64 4.60 -10.42
N VAL A 133 -12.60 3.88 -9.84
CA VAL A 133 -13.44 2.94 -10.61
C VAL A 133 -14.88 3.48 -10.57
N PRO A 134 -15.57 3.64 -11.71
CA PRO A 134 -16.96 4.07 -11.74
C PRO A 134 -17.85 3.08 -10.97
N LYS A 135 -18.81 3.61 -10.22
CA LYS A 135 -19.83 2.82 -9.51
C LYS A 135 -20.43 1.78 -10.45
N LYS A 136 -20.36 0.50 -10.06
CA LYS A 136 -21.33 -0.48 -10.55
C LYS A 136 -22.69 -0.02 -10.02
N GLU A 137 -23.63 0.29 -10.91
CA GLU A 137 -25.00 0.62 -10.52
C GLU A 137 -25.50 -0.48 -9.59
N ARG A 138 -25.75 -0.13 -8.31
CA ARG A 138 -26.49 -1.01 -7.40
C ARG A 138 -27.86 -1.16 -8.06
N GLY A 139 -28.07 -2.29 -8.73
CA GLY A 139 -29.39 -2.68 -9.18
C GLY A 139 -30.29 -2.71 -7.95
N ASP A 140 -31.11 -1.67 -7.81
CA ASP A 140 -32.12 -1.57 -6.77
C ASP A 140 -32.97 -2.83 -6.83
N LYS A 141 -32.81 -3.70 -5.82
CA LYS A 141 -33.83 -4.68 -5.48
C LYS A 141 -34.64 -4.11 -4.33
N LYS A 142 -35.71 -3.42 -4.69
CA LYS A 142 -36.95 -3.40 -3.92
C LYS A 142 -38.14 -3.51 -4.86
#